data_AF-A0A9E3YW11-F1
#
_entry.id   AF-A0A9E3YW11-F1
#
_cell.length_a   1.000
_cell.length_b   1.000
_cell.length_c   1.000
_cell.angle_alpha   90.00
_cell.angle_beta   90.00
_cell.angle_gamma   90.00
#
_symmetry.space_group_name_H-M   'P 1'
#
loop_
_entity.id
_entity.type
_entity.pdbx_description
1 polymer ?
#
loop_
_entity_poly.entity_id
_entity_poly.type
_entity_poly.pdbx_seq_one_letter_code
_entity_poly.pdbx_strand_id
1 'polypeptide(L)'
;PWFVVVPASGDPVAVIPSIGADLMGRTWVDDIRSWPAPDPVDDGVSLLTDTLAGLVPEIGAIGVPMGLETQLRMPLADYARVVERLAPRRFTDATAVVQRVREVKSEAEVERIRAACAVADRAFAAVPEFARAGRPLERVFRDFQIALLDAGADWVSYVAGGAGPGGYGDVISPADARPLAPGDVLMLDTGAVRDGYFCDFNRNFAIGR
;
A
#
# COMPACT_ATOMS: atom_id res chain seq x y z
N PRO A 1 6.19 12.97 5.78
CA PRO A 1 4.79 12.47 5.90
C PRO A 1 3.89 13.14 4.85
N TRP A 2 2.70 12.62 4.50
CA TRP A 2 1.72 13.29 3.63
C TRP A 2 0.34 13.20 4.26
N PHE A 3 -0.39 14.30 4.36
CA PHE A 3 -1.73 14.33 4.96
C PHE A 3 -2.72 15.01 4.02
N VAL A 4 -3.95 14.50 4.02
CA VAL A 4 -5.12 15.19 3.46
C VAL A 4 -6.10 15.38 4.61
N VAL A 5 -6.39 16.63 4.95
CA VAL A 5 -7.35 17.01 5.99
C VAL A 5 -8.69 17.21 5.32
N VAL A 6 -9.71 16.45 5.74
CA VAL A 6 -11.08 16.58 5.26
C VAL A 6 -11.89 17.31 6.33
N PRO A 7 -12.19 18.62 6.16
CA PRO A 7 -12.98 19.37 7.13
C PRO A 7 -14.45 18.91 7.10
N ALA A 8 -15.21 19.26 8.16
CA ALA A 8 -16.64 18.96 8.21
C ALA A 8 -17.46 19.70 7.14
N SER A 9 -16.93 20.82 6.62
CA SER A 9 -17.49 21.61 5.54
C SER A 9 -16.38 22.23 4.70
N GLY A 10 -16.56 22.30 3.38
CA GLY A 10 -15.57 22.82 2.44
C GLY A 10 -14.69 21.73 1.85
N ASP A 11 -13.74 22.16 1.03
CA ASP A 11 -12.85 21.26 0.29
C ASP A 11 -11.69 20.73 1.15
N PRO A 12 -11.09 19.59 0.80
CA PRO A 12 -9.94 19.06 1.51
C PRO A 12 -8.71 19.97 1.39
N VAL A 13 -7.85 19.88 2.41
CA VAL A 13 -6.56 20.57 2.46
C VAL A 13 -5.44 19.54 2.44
N ALA A 14 -4.54 19.61 1.47
CA ALA A 14 -3.33 18.81 1.47
C ALA A 14 -2.25 19.48 2.32
N VAL A 15 -1.66 18.73 3.25
CA VAL A 15 -0.48 19.15 4.02
C VAL A 15 0.65 18.17 3.69
N ILE A 16 1.51 18.56 2.76
CA ILE A 16 2.49 17.66 2.12
C ILE A 16 3.86 18.31 1.89
N PRO A 17 4.95 17.53 1.72
CA PRO A 17 6.24 18.05 1.30
C PRO A 17 6.14 18.79 -0.04
N SER A 18 6.91 19.88 -0.18
CA SER A 18 6.97 20.70 -1.40
C SER A 18 7.37 19.91 -2.65
N ILE A 19 8.19 18.87 -2.50
CA ILE A 19 8.54 17.92 -3.58
C ILE A 19 7.33 17.16 -4.15
N GLY A 20 6.21 17.16 -3.43
CA GLY A 20 4.95 16.55 -3.82
C GLY A 20 3.89 17.51 -4.36
N ALA A 21 4.13 18.82 -4.26
CA ALA A 21 3.11 19.83 -4.54
C ALA A 21 2.67 19.83 -6.01
N ASP A 22 3.60 19.66 -6.95
CA ASP A 22 3.29 19.59 -8.38
C ASP A 22 2.36 18.40 -8.71
N LEU A 23 2.62 17.22 -8.12
CA LEU A 23 1.76 16.05 -8.31
C LEU A 23 0.37 16.30 -7.73
N MET A 24 0.29 16.83 -6.51
CA MET A 24 -0.99 17.10 -5.85
C MET A 24 -1.81 18.16 -6.60
N GLY A 25 -1.15 19.17 -7.18
CA GLY A 25 -1.79 20.22 -7.97
C GLY A 25 -2.39 19.75 -9.31
N ARG A 26 -2.13 18.50 -9.71
CA ARG A 26 -2.80 17.87 -10.87
C ARG A 26 -4.11 17.17 -10.48
N THR A 27 -4.43 17.14 -9.19
CA THR A 27 -5.68 16.58 -8.66
C THR A 27 -6.75 17.68 -8.55
N TRP A 28 -7.87 17.38 -7.90
CA TRP A 28 -8.93 18.34 -7.62
C TRP A 28 -8.72 19.12 -6.31
N VAL A 29 -7.61 18.86 -5.58
CA VAL A 29 -7.32 19.53 -4.30
C VAL A 29 -6.65 20.88 -4.56
N ASP A 30 -7.35 21.97 -4.23
CA ASP A 30 -6.88 23.33 -4.48
C ASP A 30 -6.04 23.92 -3.32
N ASP A 31 -6.34 23.61 -2.06
CA ASP A 31 -5.57 24.09 -0.89
C ASP A 31 -4.42 23.11 -0.60
N ILE A 32 -3.22 23.46 -1.10
CA ILE A 32 -1.99 22.68 -0.91
C ILE A 32 -1.01 23.49 -0.05
N ARG A 33 -0.87 23.06 1.20
CA ARG A 33 0.07 23.63 2.17
C ARG A 33 1.30 22.76 2.22
N SER A 34 2.47 23.36 2.02
CA SER A 34 3.71 22.59 1.90
C SER A 34 4.90 23.14 2.66
N TRP A 35 5.84 22.26 2.95
CA TRP A 35 7.12 22.56 3.60
C TRP A 35 8.31 21.97 2.81
N PRO A 36 9.53 22.51 2.94
CA PRO A 36 10.74 21.86 2.43
C PRO A 36 11.02 20.56 3.19
N ALA A 37 11.21 19.44 2.49
CA ALA A 37 11.55 18.16 3.11
C ALA A 37 12.78 17.53 2.43
N PRO A 38 13.62 16.77 3.16
CA PRO A 38 13.48 16.44 4.58
C PRO A 38 13.83 17.61 5.50
N ASP A 39 13.08 17.76 6.61
CA ASP A 39 13.44 18.65 7.72
C ASP A 39 13.62 17.82 9.01
N PRO A 40 14.87 17.65 9.50
CA PRO A 40 15.14 16.83 10.69
C PRO A 40 14.55 17.37 12.01
N VAL A 41 14.12 18.63 12.05
CA VAL A 41 13.60 19.29 13.27
C VAL A 41 12.08 19.40 13.23
N ASP A 42 11.54 19.73 12.06
CA ASP A 42 10.11 19.95 11.83
C ASP A 42 9.68 19.48 10.44
N ASP A 43 9.57 18.15 10.25
CA ASP A 43 9.16 17.54 8.99
C ASP A 43 7.64 17.67 8.72
N GLY A 44 7.14 18.91 8.77
CA GLY A 44 5.76 19.31 8.52
C GLY A 44 4.86 19.27 9.76
N VAL A 45 5.40 19.06 10.95
CA VAL A 45 4.64 18.90 12.20
C VAL A 45 3.96 20.22 12.59
N SER A 46 4.69 21.34 12.56
CA SER A 46 4.10 22.65 12.90
C SER A 46 3.05 23.04 11.85
N LEU A 47 3.33 22.86 10.56
CA LEU A 47 2.37 23.19 9.50
C LEU A 47 1.07 22.37 9.60
N LEU A 48 1.17 21.06 9.90
CA LEU A 48 0.00 20.23 10.15
C LEU A 48 -0.78 20.71 11.38
N THR A 49 -0.06 21.02 12.47
CA THR A 49 -0.65 21.53 13.71
C THR A 49 -1.43 22.82 13.45
N ASP A 50 -0.80 23.81 12.82
CA ASP A 50 -1.42 25.11 12.52
C ASP A 50 -2.62 24.96 11.59
N THR A 51 -2.52 24.06 10.61
CA THR A 51 -3.63 23.74 9.70
C THR A 51 -4.83 23.15 10.44
N LEU A 52 -4.61 22.15 11.30
CA LEU A 52 -5.66 21.55 12.11
C LEU A 52 -6.25 22.55 13.11
N ALA A 53 -5.41 23.40 13.73
CA ALA A 53 -5.86 24.44 14.66
C ALA A 53 -6.78 25.47 13.99
N GLY A 54 -6.50 25.83 12.74
CA GLY A 54 -7.33 26.75 11.95
C GLY A 54 -8.64 26.14 11.44
N LEU A 55 -8.69 24.82 11.22
CA LEU A 55 -9.86 24.13 10.68
C LEU A 55 -10.79 23.56 11.76
N VAL A 56 -10.27 23.30 12.96
CA VAL A 56 -11.00 22.65 14.05
C VAL A 56 -11.09 23.61 15.24
N PRO A 57 -12.28 23.89 15.79
CA PRO A 57 -12.41 24.73 16.99
C PRO A 57 -11.69 24.12 18.19
N GLU A 58 -11.33 24.92 19.19
CA GLU A 58 -10.60 24.45 20.38
C GLU A 58 -11.31 23.30 21.11
N ILE A 59 -12.64 23.35 21.17
CA ILE A 59 -13.49 22.28 21.71
C ILE A 59 -14.04 21.43 20.55
N GLY A 60 -13.13 20.90 19.73
CA GLY A 60 -13.42 20.08 18.55
C GLY A 60 -12.89 18.66 18.65
N ALA A 61 -13.15 17.86 17.60
CA ALA A 61 -12.60 16.51 17.45
C ALA A 61 -11.87 16.38 16.11
N ILE A 62 -10.74 15.67 16.13
CA ILE A 62 -9.92 15.33 14.98
C ILE A 62 -9.95 13.81 14.82
N GLY A 63 -10.54 13.36 13.71
CA GLY A 63 -10.60 11.95 13.36
C GLY A 63 -9.29 11.48 12.73
N VAL A 64 -8.73 10.38 13.24
CA VAL A 64 -7.55 9.72 12.66
C VAL A 64 -7.83 8.23 12.55
N PRO A 65 -7.51 7.55 11.44
CA PRO A 65 -7.58 6.09 11.38
C PRO A 65 -6.55 5.46 12.33
N MET A 66 -7.02 4.70 13.33
CA MET A 66 -6.18 4.07 14.37
C MET A 66 -6.29 2.52 14.39
N GLY A 67 -7.20 1.94 13.61
CA GLY A 67 -7.50 0.51 13.61
C GLY A 67 -6.60 -0.31 12.68
N LEU A 68 -7.00 -1.57 12.44
CA LEU A 68 -6.28 -2.51 11.58
C LEU A 68 -6.01 -1.91 10.19
N GLU A 69 -4.83 -2.21 9.65
CA GLU A 69 -4.42 -1.83 8.29
C GLU A 69 -4.34 -0.31 8.04
N THR A 70 -4.22 0.49 9.10
CA THR A 70 -4.00 1.93 9.01
C THR A 70 -2.54 2.31 9.26
N GLN A 71 -2.12 3.45 8.70
CA GLN A 71 -0.78 4.01 8.93
C GLN A 71 -0.85 5.53 8.97
N LEU A 72 -0.27 6.12 10.02
CA LEU A 72 -0.21 7.59 10.17
C LEU A 72 0.90 8.22 9.30
N ARG A 73 1.88 7.42 8.86
CA ARG A 73 3.02 7.85 8.02
C ARG A 73 3.86 8.98 8.61
N MET A 74 3.88 9.13 9.93
CA MET A 74 4.78 10.01 10.67
C MET A 74 5.34 9.29 11.91
N PRO A 75 6.48 9.73 12.46
CA PRO A 75 6.98 9.20 13.73
C PRO A 75 5.96 9.33 14.87
N LEU A 76 5.90 8.31 15.73
CA LEU A 76 4.99 8.32 16.89
C LEU A 76 5.22 9.54 17.81
N ALA A 77 6.49 9.96 17.97
CA ALA A 77 6.85 11.14 18.75
C ALA A 77 6.27 12.43 18.14
N ASP A 78 6.25 12.54 16.82
CA ASP A 78 5.66 13.71 16.15
C ASP A 78 4.14 13.71 16.24
N TYR A 79 3.50 12.54 16.17
CA TYR A 79 2.08 12.44 16.47
C TYR A 79 1.76 12.91 17.89
N ALA A 80 2.54 12.47 18.90
CA ALA A 80 2.37 12.92 20.27
C ALA A 80 2.52 14.45 20.40
N ARG A 81 3.49 15.06 19.70
CA ARG A 81 3.66 16.53 19.65
C ARG A 81 2.44 17.23 19.03
N VAL A 82 1.86 16.68 17.96
CA VAL A 82 0.64 17.23 17.34
C VAL A 82 -0.53 17.19 18.34
N VAL A 83 -0.72 16.05 19.02
CA VAL A 83 -1.79 15.88 20.02
C VAL A 83 -1.61 16.88 21.18
N GLU A 84 -0.39 17.01 21.70
CA GLU A 84 -0.06 17.94 22.78
C GLU A 84 -0.33 19.40 22.40
N ARG A 85 0.15 19.83 21.23
CA ARG A 85 -0.01 21.21 20.74
C ARG A 85 -1.45 21.59 20.43
N LEU A 86 -2.31 20.60 20.14
CA LEU A 86 -3.71 20.84 19.76
C LEU A 86 -4.69 20.72 20.92
N ALA A 87 -4.24 20.39 22.14
CA ALA A 87 -5.07 20.44 23.33
C ALA A 87 -5.79 21.81 23.46
N PRO A 88 -7.09 21.83 23.83
CA PRO A 88 -7.90 20.73 24.37
C PRO A 88 -8.68 19.92 23.31
N ARG A 89 -8.36 20.03 22.01
CA ARG A 89 -9.04 19.25 20.96
C ARG A 89 -8.85 17.75 21.19
N ARG A 90 -9.88 16.96 20.88
CA ARG A 90 -9.87 15.50 21.06
C ARG A 90 -9.43 14.80 19.81
N PHE A 91 -8.57 13.80 19.94
CA PHE A 91 -8.26 12.85 18.87
C PHE A 91 -9.12 11.60 19.03
N THR A 92 -9.79 11.19 17.97
CA THR A 92 -10.74 10.07 17.98
C THR A 92 -10.46 9.11 16.83
N ASP A 93 -10.74 7.82 17.03
CA ASP A 93 -10.60 6.83 15.96
C ASP A 93 -11.67 7.04 14.87
N ALA A 94 -11.22 7.29 13.65
CA ALA A 94 -12.05 7.47 12.45
C ALA A 94 -11.96 6.29 11.47
N THR A 95 -11.37 5.16 11.88
CA THR A 95 -11.15 3.99 11.02
C THR A 95 -12.44 3.50 10.37
N ALA A 96 -13.50 3.33 11.17
CA ALA A 96 -14.77 2.83 10.67
C ALA A 96 -15.40 3.78 9.62
N VAL A 97 -15.21 5.10 9.76
CA VAL A 97 -15.70 6.09 8.80
C VAL A 97 -14.99 5.94 7.46
N VAL A 98 -13.66 5.88 7.49
CA VAL A 98 -12.84 5.74 6.27
C VAL A 98 -13.10 4.39 5.58
N GLN A 99 -13.21 3.31 6.35
CA GLN A 99 -13.52 1.99 5.80
C GLN A 99 -14.91 1.97 5.16
N ARG A 100 -15.93 2.53 5.82
CA ARG A 100 -17.30 2.55 5.32
C ARG A 100 -17.45 3.29 3.99
N VAL A 101 -16.73 4.39 3.79
CA VAL A 101 -16.75 5.15 2.52
C VAL A 101 -16.03 4.39 1.41
N ARG A 102 -15.04 3.55 1.75
CA ARG A 102 -14.22 2.82 0.77
C ARG A 102 -14.68 1.38 0.54
N GLU A 103 -15.59 0.84 1.34
CA GLU A 103 -15.95 -0.59 1.27
C GLU A 103 -16.66 -0.95 -0.06
N VAL A 104 -17.62 -0.11 -0.49
CA VAL A 104 -18.38 -0.30 -1.74
C VAL A 104 -17.66 0.43 -2.86
N LYS A 105 -17.25 -0.33 -3.88
CA LYS A 105 -16.49 0.18 -5.01
C LYS A 105 -17.42 0.76 -6.06
N SER A 106 -17.06 1.91 -6.62
CA SER A 106 -17.74 2.41 -7.83
C SER A 106 -17.34 1.58 -9.07
N GLU A 107 -18.09 1.71 -10.16
CA GLU A 107 -17.79 0.98 -11.41
C GLU A 107 -16.38 1.28 -11.95
N ALA A 108 -15.91 2.53 -11.83
CA ALA A 108 -14.56 2.90 -12.23
C ALA A 108 -13.49 2.18 -11.39
N GLU A 109 -13.73 2.00 -10.09
CA GLU A 109 -12.82 1.26 -9.20
C GLU A 109 -12.83 -0.23 -9.51
N VAL A 110 -14.01 -0.80 -9.77
CA VAL A 110 -14.14 -2.21 -10.18
C VAL A 110 -13.39 -2.46 -11.48
N GLU A 111 -13.45 -1.55 -12.45
CA GLU A 111 -12.68 -1.64 -13.69
C GLU A 111 -11.16 -1.65 -13.43
N ARG A 112 -10.66 -0.79 -12.53
CA ARG A 112 -9.25 -0.79 -12.13
C ARG A 112 -8.82 -2.08 -11.43
N ILE A 113 -9.67 -2.62 -10.55
CA ILE A 113 -9.41 -3.92 -9.91
C ILE A 113 -9.36 -5.03 -10.96
N ARG A 114 -10.29 -5.08 -11.92
CA ARG A 114 -10.25 -6.04 -13.04
C ARG A 114 -8.96 -5.91 -13.85
N ALA A 115 -8.51 -4.68 -14.11
CA ALA A 115 -7.26 -4.44 -14.81
C ALA A 115 -6.04 -4.95 -14.03
N ALA A 116 -6.00 -4.78 -12.70
CA ALA A 116 -4.96 -5.34 -11.84
C ALA A 116 -5.00 -6.89 -11.86
N CYS A 117 -6.17 -7.50 -11.75
CA CYS A 117 -6.31 -8.96 -11.85
C CYS A 117 -5.78 -9.49 -13.18
N ALA A 118 -6.10 -8.82 -14.29
CA ALA A 118 -5.62 -9.22 -15.61
C ALA A 118 -4.09 -9.15 -15.76
N VAL A 119 -3.42 -8.24 -15.05
CA VAL A 119 -1.94 -8.20 -14.98
C VAL A 119 -1.42 -9.46 -14.26
N ALA A 120 -1.95 -9.76 -13.07
CA ALA A 120 -1.54 -10.93 -12.32
C ALA A 120 -1.84 -12.24 -13.07
N ASP A 121 -2.98 -12.34 -13.75
CA ASP A 121 -3.33 -13.51 -14.57
C ASP A 121 -2.30 -13.79 -15.67
N ARG A 122 -1.84 -12.74 -16.38
CA ARG A 122 -0.78 -12.87 -17.38
C ARG A 122 0.53 -13.35 -16.78
N ALA A 123 0.92 -12.79 -15.62
CA ALA A 123 2.14 -13.21 -14.94
C ALA A 123 2.06 -14.67 -14.47
N PHE A 124 0.93 -15.09 -13.89
CA PHE A 124 0.71 -16.48 -13.49
C PHE A 124 0.71 -17.44 -14.68
N ALA A 125 0.16 -17.03 -15.83
CA ALA A 125 0.21 -17.83 -17.06
C ALA A 125 1.63 -18.04 -17.58
N ALA A 126 2.55 -17.10 -17.32
CA ALA A 126 3.96 -17.18 -17.69
C ALA A 126 4.80 -18.02 -16.70
N VAL A 127 4.31 -18.30 -15.48
CA VAL A 127 5.07 -19.07 -14.45
C VAL A 127 5.69 -20.35 -14.98
N PRO A 128 5.00 -21.19 -15.77
CA PRO A 128 5.62 -22.35 -16.36
C PRO A 128 6.94 -21.99 -17.07
N GLU A 129 7.01 -20.94 -17.86
CA GLU A 129 8.18 -20.62 -18.69
C GLU A 129 9.49 -20.52 -17.90
N PHE A 130 9.45 -20.12 -16.63
CA PHE A 130 10.64 -19.96 -15.77
C PHE A 130 10.67 -20.84 -14.52
N ALA A 131 9.54 -21.40 -14.07
CA ALA A 131 9.47 -22.31 -12.93
C ALA A 131 9.63 -23.77 -13.39
N ARG A 132 10.89 -24.24 -13.43
CA ARG A 132 11.27 -25.59 -13.88
C ARG A 132 12.14 -26.29 -12.86
N ALA A 133 12.15 -27.62 -12.90
CA ALA A 133 13.07 -28.43 -12.10
C ALA A 133 14.52 -27.96 -12.31
N GLY A 134 15.29 -27.88 -11.23
CA GLY A 134 16.65 -27.35 -11.22
C GLY A 134 16.75 -25.82 -11.07
N ARG A 135 15.64 -25.07 -11.18
CA ARG A 135 15.64 -23.62 -10.91
C ARG A 135 15.60 -23.37 -9.40
N PRO A 136 16.50 -22.55 -8.84
CA PRO A 136 16.41 -22.11 -7.45
C PRO A 136 15.11 -21.36 -7.16
N LEU A 137 14.46 -21.62 -6.03
CA LEU A 137 13.20 -20.97 -5.64
C LEU A 137 13.31 -19.45 -5.63
N GLU A 138 14.42 -18.92 -5.10
CA GLU A 138 14.70 -17.48 -5.09
C GLU A 138 14.79 -16.85 -6.49
N ARG A 139 15.08 -17.63 -7.54
CA ARG A 139 15.10 -17.14 -8.93
C ARG A 139 13.69 -17.11 -9.49
N VAL A 140 12.89 -18.13 -9.20
CA VAL A 140 11.48 -18.17 -9.57
C VAL A 140 10.70 -16.98 -8.99
N PHE A 141 10.95 -16.63 -7.72
CA PHE A 141 10.32 -15.47 -7.09
C PHE A 141 10.71 -14.13 -7.75
N ARG A 142 11.97 -13.99 -8.17
CA ARG A 142 12.45 -12.79 -8.86
C ARG A 142 11.88 -12.70 -10.28
N ASP A 143 11.91 -13.81 -11.02
CA ASP A 143 11.35 -13.89 -12.37
C ASP A 143 9.85 -13.62 -12.36
N PHE A 144 9.12 -14.05 -11.32
CA PHE A 144 7.70 -13.77 -11.19
C PHE A 144 7.40 -12.29 -10.91
N GLN A 145 8.21 -11.62 -10.09
CA GLN A 145 8.11 -10.17 -9.91
C GLN A 145 8.37 -9.42 -11.23
N ILE A 146 9.38 -9.85 -11.98
CA ILE A 146 9.68 -9.29 -13.31
C ILE A 146 8.48 -9.49 -14.24
N ALA A 147 7.89 -10.69 -14.28
CA ALA A 147 6.74 -10.99 -15.11
C ALA A 147 5.52 -10.12 -14.76
N LEU A 148 5.28 -9.81 -13.49
CA LEU A 148 4.23 -8.87 -13.06
C LEU A 148 4.49 -7.44 -13.57
N LEU A 149 5.73 -6.96 -13.45
CA LEU A 149 6.12 -5.63 -13.93
C LEU A 149 6.00 -5.55 -15.46
N ASP A 150 6.52 -6.52 -16.19
CA ASP A 150 6.43 -6.60 -17.66
C ASP A 150 4.97 -6.71 -18.14
N ALA A 151 4.10 -7.35 -17.34
CA ALA A 151 2.66 -7.43 -17.63
C ALA A 151 1.91 -6.12 -17.34
N GLY A 152 2.56 -5.11 -16.76
CA GLY A 152 2.01 -3.77 -16.53
C GLY A 152 1.58 -3.46 -15.09
N ALA A 153 2.20 -4.10 -14.09
CA ALA A 153 2.10 -3.66 -12.70
C ALA A 153 2.93 -2.39 -12.50
N ASP A 154 2.42 -1.43 -11.71
CA ASP A 154 3.20 -0.24 -11.31
C ASP A 154 4.30 -0.63 -10.32
N TRP A 155 3.99 -1.57 -9.42
CA TRP A 155 4.94 -2.24 -8.55
C TRP A 155 4.39 -3.59 -8.05
N VAL A 156 5.27 -4.41 -7.47
CA VAL A 156 4.93 -5.68 -6.81
C VAL A 156 5.14 -5.53 -5.30
N SER A 157 4.07 -5.64 -4.52
CA SER A 157 4.10 -5.35 -3.07
C SER A 157 4.83 -6.42 -2.25
N TYR A 158 4.68 -7.69 -2.64
CA TYR A 158 5.35 -8.85 -2.04
C TYR A 158 5.27 -10.04 -3.00
N VAL A 159 6.08 -11.07 -2.76
CA VAL A 159 5.79 -12.42 -3.24
C VAL A 159 6.03 -13.37 -2.08
N ALA A 160 4.97 -14.06 -1.67
CA ALA A 160 5.00 -15.15 -0.71
C ALA A 160 4.87 -16.47 -1.46
N GLY A 161 5.29 -17.56 -0.87
CA GLY A 161 5.35 -18.83 -1.57
C GLY A 161 6.22 -19.86 -0.91
N GLY A 162 6.10 -21.09 -1.39
CA GLY A 162 6.90 -22.21 -0.94
C GLY A 162 6.89 -23.30 -1.99
N ALA A 163 7.87 -24.20 -1.93
CA ALA A 163 7.91 -25.39 -2.76
C ALA A 163 8.29 -26.60 -1.92
N GLY A 164 7.81 -27.80 -2.27
CA GLY A 164 8.30 -29.02 -1.63
C GLY A 164 7.56 -30.27 -2.08
N PRO A 165 8.11 -31.46 -1.75
CA PRO A 165 7.63 -32.73 -2.26
C PRO A 165 6.22 -33.02 -1.72
N GLY A 166 5.24 -33.04 -2.63
CA GLY A 166 3.82 -33.21 -2.28
C GLY A 166 3.18 -32.02 -1.56
N GLY A 167 3.90 -30.90 -1.37
CA GLY A 167 3.42 -29.72 -0.66
C GLY A 167 4.53 -28.91 0.01
N TYR A 168 4.14 -27.83 0.68
CA TYR A 168 5.02 -26.90 1.39
C TYR A 168 4.54 -26.74 2.84
N GLY A 169 5.48 -26.65 3.77
CA GLY A 169 5.19 -26.41 5.19
C GLY A 169 5.26 -24.93 5.60
N ASP A 170 5.79 -24.09 4.72
CA ASP A 170 6.04 -22.67 4.95
C ASP A 170 5.84 -21.90 3.64
N VAL A 171 5.20 -20.74 3.74
CA VAL A 171 4.91 -19.83 2.62
C VAL A 171 5.38 -18.40 2.88
N ILE A 172 5.88 -18.10 4.07
CA ILE A 172 6.23 -16.74 4.51
C ILE A 172 7.75 -16.55 4.59
N SER A 173 8.52 -17.62 4.79
CA SER A 173 9.98 -17.53 4.75
C SER A 173 10.48 -16.99 3.40
N PRO A 174 11.57 -16.22 3.40
CA PRO A 174 12.23 -15.82 2.17
C PRO A 174 12.55 -17.04 1.30
N ALA A 175 12.29 -16.93 -0.01
CA ALA A 175 12.69 -17.96 -0.95
C ALA A 175 14.21 -18.19 -0.89
N ASP A 176 14.61 -19.45 -0.83
CA ASP A 176 16.01 -19.86 -0.70
C ASP A 176 16.61 -20.32 -2.04
N ALA A 177 17.88 -20.72 -2.00
CA ALA A 177 18.59 -21.23 -3.16
C ALA A 177 18.26 -22.70 -3.48
N ARG A 178 17.36 -23.37 -2.74
CA ARG A 178 17.05 -24.77 -3.00
C ARG A 178 16.40 -24.89 -4.38
N PRO A 179 16.94 -25.72 -5.27
CA PRO A 179 16.33 -25.95 -6.58
C PRO A 179 14.98 -26.66 -6.45
N LEU A 180 14.02 -26.26 -7.29
CA LEU A 180 12.79 -27.02 -7.50
C LEU A 180 13.12 -28.43 -7.99
N ALA A 181 12.45 -29.44 -7.46
CA ALA A 181 12.62 -30.84 -7.84
C ALA A 181 11.34 -31.40 -8.50
N PRO A 182 11.44 -32.41 -9.37
CA PRO A 182 10.26 -33.15 -9.82
C PRO A 182 9.48 -33.72 -8.63
N GLY A 183 8.16 -33.52 -8.62
CA GLY A 183 7.27 -33.89 -7.52
C GLY A 183 7.06 -32.78 -6.48
N ASP A 184 7.75 -31.64 -6.62
CA ASP A 184 7.46 -30.47 -5.80
C ASP A 184 6.10 -29.85 -6.20
N VAL A 185 5.35 -29.40 -5.21
CA VAL A 185 4.25 -28.44 -5.39
C VAL A 185 4.79 -27.06 -5.06
N LEU A 186 4.82 -26.18 -6.05
CA LEU A 186 5.17 -24.76 -5.91
C LEU A 186 3.91 -23.93 -5.71
N MET A 187 3.86 -23.12 -4.66
CA MET A 187 2.88 -22.06 -4.48
C MET A 187 3.54 -20.69 -4.65
N LEU A 188 2.87 -19.81 -5.37
CA LEU A 188 3.18 -18.39 -5.42
C LEU A 188 1.92 -17.61 -5.03
N ASP A 189 2.06 -16.69 -4.09
CA ASP A 189 1.01 -15.87 -3.51
C ASP A 189 1.41 -14.39 -3.56
N THR A 190 0.64 -13.63 -4.33
CA THR A 190 0.86 -12.21 -4.60
C THR A 190 -0.32 -11.67 -5.42
N GLY A 191 -0.26 -10.38 -5.75
CA GLY A 191 -0.84 -9.90 -7.00
C GLY A 191 -0.16 -8.62 -7.46
N ALA A 192 -0.87 -7.88 -8.31
CA ALA A 192 -0.36 -6.66 -8.92
C ALA A 192 -0.98 -5.42 -8.26
N VAL A 193 -0.17 -4.35 -8.11
CA VAL A 193 -0.69 -2.99 -7.95
C VAL A 193 -0.69 -2.30 -9.30
N ARG A 194 -1.82 -1.71 -9.66
CA ARG A 194 -1.99 -0.88 -10.86
C ARG A 194 -2.97 0.25 -10.62
N ASP A 195 -2.56 1.47 -10.97
CA ASP A 195 -3.30 2.71 -10.77
C ASP A 195 -3.82 2.90 -9.33
N GLY A 196 -3.05 2.44 -8.34
CA GLY A 196 -3.43 2.48 -6.93
C GLY A 196 -4.42 1.40 -6.47
N TYR A 197 -4.87 0.50 -7.36
CA TYR A 197 -5.69 -0.67 -7.03
C TYR A 197 -4.84 -1.93 -6.96
N PHE A 198 -5.22 -2.82 -6.06
CA PHE A 198 -4.50 -4.06 -5.79
C PHE A 198 -5.39 -5.26 -6.06
N CYS A 199 -4.78 -6.34 -6.56
CA CYS A 199 -5.38 -7.67 -6.58
C CYS A 199 -4.47 -8.63 -5.81
N ASP A 200 -5.05 -9.69 -5.27
CA ASP A 200 -4.33 -10.73 -4.54
C ASP A 200 -4.96 -12.09 -4.79
N PHE A 201 -4.18 -13.02 -5.33
CA PHE A 201 -4.57 -14.42 -5.44
C PHE A 201 -3.35 -15.30 -5.69
N ASN A 202 -3.39 -16.53 -5.17
CA ASN A 202 -2.33 -17.51 -5.38
C ASN A 202 -2.65 -18.56 -6.44
N ARG A 203 -1.60 -19.25 -6.88
CA ARG A 203 -1.69 -20.47 -7.70
C ARG A 203 -0.68 -21.50 -7.21
N ASN A 204 -1.05 -22.77 -7.40
CA ASN A 204 -0.20 -23.93 -7.16
C ASN A 204 0.21 -24.56 -8.50
N PHE A 205 1.47 -24.95 -8.61
CA PHE A 205 2.08 -25.54 -9.80
C PHE A 205 2.78 -26.84 -9.42
N ALA A 206 2.49 -27.93 -10.13
CA ALA A 206 3.27 -29.16 -10.03
C ALA A 206 4.56 -29.01 -10.83
N ILE A 207 5.69 -29.32 -10.21
CA ILE A 207 6.99 -29.35 -10.89
C ILE A 207 7.21 -30.76 -11.44
N GLY A 208 7.24 -30.89 -12.76
CA GLY A 208 7.37 -32.19 -13.42
C GLY A 208 6.01 -32.78 -13.80
N ARG A 209 5.58 -33.84 -13.10
CA ARG A 209 4.26 -34.47 -13.31
C ARG A 209 3.30 -34.08 -12.20
#